data_AF-A0A9P5MWX4-F1
#
_entry.id   AF-A0A9P5MWX4-F1
#
_cell.length_a   1.000
_cell.length_b   1.000
_cell.length_c   1.000
_cell.angle_alpha   90.00
_cell.angle_beta   90.00
_cell.angle_gamma   90.00
#
_symmetry.space_group_name_H-M   'P 1'
#
loop_
_entity.id
_entity.type
_entity.pdbx_description
1 polymer ?
#
loop_
_entity_poly.entity_id
_entity_poly.type
_entity_poly.pdbx_seq_one_letter_code
_entity_poly.pdbx_strand_id
1 'polypeptide(L)'
;MLPHPSLQCRYLVRSERSLVAWILVVGTLFVAAVTLQYVSIVTEGSSFTRDHARISNHRTMSNFKNASCQRLPHPPAFSNSSLDVVSKIYVISLPRRTDRRLQMDRLRDALHLNWTYMDACEANASVVTTILRQVHVLRSQLMPQPKLGDARMRHHVIVSAFDWPHDLEDTICSLETLQPSGADIWTLPSSNRLSDLDVPAELADPYAFTRSPSVQASAASEPTPLACASGNNVSATSPPNLPPYRHLTAAKVACWYSHLQTIREIANGENEAVLVLEDDVDIEWDVKKRLQALLVALPNDWDMVYLGHCWSDESRFPPLRNISLRLPSGRTTLSGLHPASSPKCTHAYMLSRIGARRIIAHLRHPPFAYSRAIDQALAWLIQSGRLRAFSIVPPVVVQRKIAVSDVMPGLGSAWRDELYDGVLGGPMELPSVQ
;
A
#
# COMPACT_ATOMS: atom_id res chain seq x y z
N MET A 1 -50.89 81.24 -18.52
CA MET A 1 -49.95 82.30 -18.10
C MET A 1 -49.09 81.75 -16.96
N LEU A 2 -47.80 81.59 -17.24
CA LEU A 2 -46.74 81.33 -16.25
C LEU A 2 -46.69 82.47 -15.21
N PRO A 3 -46.16 82.24 -13.99
CA PRO A 3 -44.71 82.36 -13.80
C PRO A 3 -44.04 81.31 -12.88
N HIS A 4 -42.78 81.07 -13.20
CA HIS A 4 -41.68 80.47 -12.43
C HIS A 4 -41.42 81.24 -11.11
N PRO A 5 -40.75 80.68 -10.06
CA PRO A 5 -39.30 80.40 -10.15
C PRO A 5 -38.67 79.27 -9.31
N SER A 6 -37.43 78.97 -9.74
CA SER A 6 -36.24 78.55 -8.99
C SER A 6 -36.17 77.16 -8.31
N LEU A 7 -35.35 76.31 -8.94
CA LEU A 7 -34.65 75.17 -8.36
C LEU A 7 -33.66 75.61 -7.28
N GLN A 8 -33.71 74.97 -6.11
CA GLN A 8 -32.54 74.73 -5.27
C GLN A 8 -32.16 73.25 -5.36
N CYS A 9 -30.95 73.00 -5.83
CA CYS A 9 -30.32 71.69 -5.89
C CYS A 9 -29.87 71.29 -4.48
N ARG A 10 -30.51 70.28 -3.87
CA ARG A 10 -29.96 69.61 -2.68
C ARG A 10 -29.18 68.38 -3.13
N TYR A 11 -27.89 68.38 -2.84
CA TYR A 11 -27.02 67.20 -2.89
C TYR A 11 -27.63 66.08 -2.04
N LEU A 12 -28.04 64.98 -2.69
CA LEU A 12 -28.30 63.72 -2.01
C LEU A 12 -26.96 63.05 -1.73
N VAL A 13 -26.49 63.16 -0.49
CA VAL A 13 -25.41 62.34 0.06
C VAL A 13 -25.85 60.88 -0.07
N ARG A 14 -25.27 60.17 -1.04
CA ARG A 14 -25.49 58.74 -1.25
C ARG A 14 -24.86 58.02 -0.06
N SER A 15 -25.71 57.52 0.83
CA SER A 15 -25.33 56.77 2.03
C SER A 15 -24.44 55.57 1.67
N GLU A 16 -23.14 55.68 1.96
CA GLU A 16 -22.15 54.58 1.84
C GLU A 16 -22.50 53.36 2.70
N ARG A 17 -23.45 53.48 3.64
CA ARG A 17 -23.91 52.37 4.48
C ARG A 17 -24.62 51.27 3.68
N SER A 18 -25.20 51.58 2.52
CA SER A 18 -25.83 50.57 1.66
C SER A 18 -24.78 49.70 0.96
N LEU A 19 -23.67 50.28 0.49
CA LEU A 19 -22.64 49.54 -0.24
C LEU A 19 -21.88 48.58 0.69
N VAL A 20 -21.54 49.03 1.91
CA VAL A 20 -20.86 48.20 2.91
C VAL A 20 -21.76 47.05 3.37
N ALA A 21 -23.06 47.30 3.56
CA ALA A 21 -24.02 46.23 3.88
C ALA A 21 -24.12 45.20 2.74
N TRP A 22 -24.13 45.65 1.48
CA TRP A 22 -24.11 44.75 0.32
C TRP A 22 -22.80 43.95 0.21
N ILE A 23 -21.65 44.56 0.48
CA ILE A 23 -20.35 43.87 0.48
C ILE A 23 -20.29 42.83 1.61
N LEU A 24 -20.81 43.14 2.79
CA LEU A 24 -20.85 42.20 3.91
C LEU A 24 -21.79 41.01 3.63
N VAL A 25 -22.96 41.25 3.03
CA VAL A 25 -23.92 40.19 2.66
C VAL A 25 -23.37 39.31 1.54
N VAL A 26 -22.78 39.90 0.50
CA VAL A 26 -22.16 39.13 -0.59
C VAL A 26 -20.93 38.37 -0.09
N GLY A 27 -20.12 38.98 0.80
CA GLY A 27 -18.98 38.33 1.43
C GLY A 27 -19.38 37.14 2.30
N THR A 28 -20.44 37.27 3.11
CA THR A 28 -20.94 36.15 3.92
C THR A 28 -21.56 35.05 3.06
N LEU A 29 -22.28 35.39 1.99
CA LEU A 29 -22.78 34.41 1.04
C LEU A 29 -21.66 33.69 0.29
N PHE A 30 -20.57 34.39 -0.05
CA PHE A 30 -19.41 33.79 -0.70
C PHE A 30 -18.65 32.85 0.25
N VAL A 31 -18.45 33.24 1.51
CA VAL A 31 -17.85 32.36 2.52
C VAL A 31 -18.73 31.15 2.82
N ALA A 32 -20.06 31.32 2.87
CA ALA A 32 -21.01 30.23 3.01
C ALA A 32 -20.98 29.26 1.81
N ALA A 33 -20.87 29.79 0.59
CA ALA A 33 -20.74 28.98 -0.63
C ALA A 33 -19.41 28.21 -0.64
N VAL A 34 -18.29 28.86 -0.30
CA VAL A 34 -16.97 28.20 -0.22
C VAL A 34 -16.93 27.15 0.89
N THR A 35 -17.56 27.40 2.04
CA THR A 35 -17.66 26.38 3.11
C THR A 35 -18.59 25.23 2.73
N LEU A 36 -19.71 25.47 2.04
CA LEU A 36 -20.58 24.40 1.50
C LEU A 36 -19.89 23.59 0.40
N GLN A 37 -19.07 24.21 -0.43
CA GLN A 37 -18.29 23.54 -1.47
C GLN A 37 -17.12 22.76 -0.86
N TYR A 38 -16.47 23.29 0.19
CA TYR A 38 -15.45 22.59 0.96
C TYR A 38 -16.05 21.39 1.74
N VAL A 39 -17.22 21.55 2.35
CA VAL A 39 -17.96 20.45 2.99
C VAL A 39 -18.44 19.42 1.95
N SER A 40 -18.80 19.83 0.74
CA SER A 40 -19.14 18.92 -0.38
C SER A 40 -17.91 18.14 -0.87
N ILE A 41 -16.74 18.79 -0.98
CA ILE A 41 -15.47 18.14 -1.34
C ILE A 41 -15.01 17.18 -0.23
N VAL A 42 -15.18 17.55 1.05
CA VAL A 42 -14.88 16.67 2.19
C VAL A 42 -15.88 15.52 2.29
N THR A 43 -17.14 15.72 1.89
CA THR A 43 -18.16 14.66 1.86
C THR A 43 -18.07 13.76 0.63
N GLU A 44 -17.58 14.24 -0.52
CA GLU A 44 -17.18 13.39 -1.65
C GLU A 44 -15.90 12.61 -1.34
N GLY A 45 -14.95 13.20 -0.61
CA GLY A 45 -13.79 12.49 -0.04
C GLY A 45 -14.18 11.43 1.00
N SER A 46 -15.32 11.57 1.68
CA SER A 46 -15.86 10.58 2.63
C SER A 46 -16.92 9.64 2.04
N SER A 47 -17.38 9.91 0.81
CA SER A 47 -18.34 9.06 0.09
C SER A 47 -17.78 7.70 -0.35
N PHE A 48 -16.49 7.44 -0.11
CA PHE A 48 -15.88 6.11 -0.19
C PHE A 48 -16.31 5.12 0.92
N THR A 49 -17.38 5.41 1.67
CA THR A 49 -17.85 4.53 2.76
C THR A 49 -19.33 4.13 2.70
N ARG A 50 -20.09 4.45 1.64
CA ARG A 50 -21.55 4.20 1.62
C ARG A 50 -22.06 2.93 0.92
N ASP A 51 -21.20 2.11 0.33
CA ASP A 51 -21.61 0.78 -0.19
C ASP A 51 -21.25 -0.41 0.72
N HIS A 52 -20.70 -0.15 1.91
CA HIS A 52 -20.48 -1.20 2.93
C HIS A 52 -21.38 -1.02 4.15
N ALA A 53 -22.68 -1.06 3.93
CA ALA A 53 -23.68 -1.15 5.00
C ALA A 53 -24.74 -2.22 4.68
N ARG A 54 -24.30 -3.42 4.29
CA ARG A 54 -25.12 -4.64 4.39
C ARG A 54 -24.28 -5.92 4.34
N ILE A 55 -23.22 -5.98 5.15
CA ILE A 55 -22.64 -7.26 5.56
C ILE A 55 -22.82 -7.31 7.06
N SER A 56 -23.68 -8.21 7.51
CA SER A 56 -24.14 -8.30 8.89
C SER A 56 -22.99 -8.35 9.88
N ASN A 57 -23.11 -7.54 10.93
CA ASN A 57 -22.44 -7.67 12.21
C ASN A 57 -22.68 -9.09 12.75
N HIS A 58 -21.80 -10.04 12.42
CA HIS A 58 -21.61 -11.35 13.07
C HIS A 58 -20.59 -12.27 12.36
N ARG A 59 -19.87 -11.83 11.32
CA ARG A 59 -18.70 -12.59 10.82
C ARG A 59 -17.50 -12.38 11.76
N THR A 60 -17.53 -13.06 12.89
CA THR A 60 -16.32 -13.64 13.51
C THR A 60 -15.50 -14.34 12.41
N MET A 61 -14.18 -14.51 12.61
CA MET A 61 -13.22 -15.25 11.76
C MET A 61 -13.61 -16.71 11.40
N SER A 62 -14.88 -17.09 11.52
CA SER A 62 -15.52 -18.36 11.22
C SER A 62 -15.44 -18.84 9.77
N ASN A 63 -15.10 -17.96 8.81
CA ASN A 63 -14.93 -18.34 7.40
C ASN A 63 -13.45 -18.35 6.96
N PHE A 64 -12.51 -18.52 7.90
CA PHE A 64 -11.13 -18.82 7.55
C PHE A 64 -11.07 -20.20 6.89
N LYS A 65 -10.84 -20.23 5.57
CA LYS A 65 -10.77 -21.47 4.79
C LYS A 65 -9.36 -22.07 4.88
N ASN A 66 -8.97 -22.58 6.05
CA ASN A 66 -7.75 -23.39 6.16
C ASN A 66 -8.09 -24.80 6.62
N ALA A 67 -7.75 -25.79 5.81
CA ALA A 67 -7.23 -27.04 6.34
C ALA A 67 -5.81 -26.71 6.83
N SER A 68 -5.65 -26.44 8.13
CA SER A 68 -4.34 -26.12 8.70
C SER A 68 -3.34 -27.22 8.33
N CYS A 69 -2.21 -26.87 7.70
CA CYS A 69 -1.02 -27.71 7.77
C CYS A 69 -0.83 -28.03 9.25
N GLN A 70 -0.89 -29.30 9.66
CA GLN A 70 -0.72 -29.67 11.06
C GLN A 70 0.70 -29.25 11.46
N ARG A 71 0.84 -28.14 12.19
CA ARG A 71 2.11 -27.85 12.86
C ARG A 71 2.27 -28.89 13.96
N LEU A 72 3.42 -29.56 13.98
CA LEU A 72 3.86 -30.26 15.19
C LEU A 72 3.82 -29.25 16.35
N PRO A 73 3.40 -29.67 17.56
CA PRO A 73 3.31 -28.81 18.73
C PRO A 73 4.73 -28.48 19.21
N HIS A 74 5.39 -27.56 18.52
CA HIS A 74 6.57 -26.91 19.03
C HIS A 74 6.19 -25.46 19.33
N PRO A 75 6.14 -25.06 20.61
CA PRO A 75 6.14 -23.63 20.91
C PRO A 75 7.35 -23.02 20.18
N PRO A 76 7.25 -21.76 19.72
CA PRO A 76 8.39 -21.12 19.07
C PRO A 76 9.61 -21.29 19.97
N ALA A 77 10.61 -22.02 19.47
CA ALA A 77 11.88 -22.17 20.16
C ALA A 77 12.54 -20.80 20.10
N PHE A 78 12.33 -20.00 21.14
CA PHE A 78 12.90 -18.68 21.29
C PHE A 78 14.44 -18.82 21.29
N SER A 79 15.08 -18.31 20.25
CA SER A 79 16.54 -18.36 20.09
C SER A 79 17.19 -17.11 20.68
N ASN A 80 18.44 -17.23 21.14
CA ASN A 80 19.21 -16.17 21.80
C ASN A 80 19.78 -15.10 20.83
N SER A 81 19.00 -14.57 19.88
CA SER A 81 19.46 -13.49 18.98
C SER A 81 18.45 -12.34 18.81
N SER A 82 18.96 -11.10 18.92
CA SER A 82 18.42 -9.72 18.70
C SER A 82 16.97 -9.35 19.05
N LEU A 83 16.01 -10.26 19.07
CA LEU A 83 14.65 -10.11 19.56
C LEU A 83 14.26 -11.56 19.79
N ASP A 84 14.17 -12.05 21.03
CA ASP A 84 14.02 -13.51 21.27
C ASP A 84 12.79 -14.14 20.56
N VAL A 85 11.87 -13.29 20.08
CA VAL A 85 10.65 -13.58 19.31
C VAL A 85 10.80 -13.46 17.77
N VAL A 86 11.89 -12.90 17.25
CA VAL A 86 12.19 -12.70 15.82
C VAL A 86 13.54 -13.36 15.48
N SER A 87 13.49 -14.41 14.66
CA SER A 87 14.68 -15.18 14.27
C SER A 87 15.59 -14.47 13.25
N LYS A 88 15.03 -13.60 12.41
CA LYS A 88 15.76 -12.87 11.37
C LYS A 88 15.09 -11.54 11.06
N ILE A 89 15.90 -10.54 10.69
CA ILE A 89 15.41 -9.26 10.20
C ILE A 89 15.99 -9.02 8.80
N TYR A 90 15.14 -8.65 7.85
CA TYR A 90 15.52 -8.19 6.52
C TYR A 90 15.14 -6.72 6.34
N VAL A 91 16.01 -5.97 5.66
CA VAL A 91 15.72 -4.59 5.24
C VAL A 91 15.76 -4.53 3.72
N ILE A 92 14.62 -4.21 3.11
CA ILE A 92 14.52 -4.01 1.66
C ILE A 92 14.96 -2.59 1.35
N SER A 93 16.03 -2.44 0.57
CA SER A 93 16.59 -1.14 0.22
C SER A 93 17.22 -1.17 -1.16
N LEU A 94 17.02 -0.12 -1.95
CA LEU A 94 17.74 0.03 -3.21
C LEU A 94 19.25 0.21 -2.93
N PRO A 95 20.15 -0.50 -3.63
CA PRO A 95 21.59 -0.37 -3.42
C PRO A 95 22.11 1.07 -3.53
N ARG A 96 21.51 1.87 -4.41
CA ARG A 96 21.87 3.29 -4.61
C ARG A 96 21.44 4.22 -3.46
N ARG A 97 20.50 3.80 -2.59
CA ARG A 97 19.98 4.62 -1.48
C ARG A 97 20.89 4.51 -0.24
N THR A 98 22.16 4.85 -0.43
CA THR A 98 23.17 4.84 0.65
C THR A 98 22.80 5.80 1.78
N ASP A 99 22.07 6.88 1.47
CA ASP A 99 21.47 7.80 2.43
C ASP A 99 20.53 7.10 3.42
N ARG A 100 19.63 6.26 2.90
CA ARG A 100 18.66 5.52 3.71
C ARG A 100 19.30 4.35 4.44
N ARG A 101 20.22 3.61 3.79
CA ARG A 101 21.00 2.54 4.45
C ARG A 101 21.80 3.08 5.63
N LEU A 102 22.38 4.28 5.54
CA LEU A 102 23.06 4.92 6.67
C LEU A 102 22.10 5.24 7.83
N GLN A 103 20.87 5.70 7.53
CA GLN A 103 19.86 5.93 8.57
C GLN A 103 19.41 4.64 9.24
N MET A 104 19.20 3.59 8.44
CA MET A 104 18.92 2.26 8.94
C MET A 104 20.08 1.78 9.83
N ASP A 105 21.34 1.89 9.41
CA ASP A 105 22.48 1.49 10.23
C ASP A 105 22.53 2.21 11.59
N ARG A 106 22.08 3.46 11.69
CA ARG A 106 21.91 4.15 12.99
C ARG A 106 20.83 3.51 13.85
N LEU A 107 19.68 3.13 13.26
CA LEU A 107 18.63 2.38 13.96
C LEU A 107 19.14 1.02 14.45
N ARG A 108 19.94 0.32 13.62
CA ARG A 108 20.56 -0.96 13.95
C ARG A 108 21.38 -0.83 15.22
N ASP A 109 22.27 0.16 15.23
CA ASP A 109 23.23 0.36 16.31
C ASP A 109 22.52 0.84 17.59
N ALA A 110 21.54 1.76 17.47
CA ALA A 110 20.76 2.28 18.59
C ALA A 110 19.89 1.22 19.28
N LEU A 111 19.24 0.34 18.49
CA LEU A 111 18.35 -0.69 19.02
C LEU A 111 19.07 -2.01 19.32
N HIS A 112 20.36 -2.10 19.04
CA HIS A 112 21.15 -3.33 19.10
C HIS A 112 20.49 -4.49 18.33
N LEU A 113 19.95 -4.17 17.16
CA LEU A 113 19.36 -5.15 16.25
C LEU A 113 20.39 -5.58 15.22
N ASN A 114 20.15 -6.71 14.56
CA ASN A 114 20.95 -7.13 13.43
C ASN A 114 20.02 -7.51 12.28
N TRP A 115 20.36 -7.08 11.06
CA TRP A 115 19.57 -7.39 9.88
C TRP A 115 20.44 -7.60 8.66
N THR A 116 19.84 -8.21 7.64
CA THR A 116 20.45 -8.40 6.33
C THR A 116 19.73 -7.50 5.32
N TYR A 117 20.49 -6.71 4.57
CA TYR A 117 19.92 -5.95 3.47
C TYR A 117 19.55 -6.89 2.32
N MET A 118 18.34 -6.70 1.81
CA MET A 118 17.85 -7.32 0.59
C MET A 118 17.84 -6.23 -0.48
N ASP A 119 18.66 -6.42 -1.51
CA ASP A 119 18.78 -5.45 -2.60
C ASP A 119 17.46 -5.38 -3.36
N ALA A 120 16.81 -4.22 -3.27
CA ALA A 120 15.59 -3.94 -4.00
C ALA A 120 15.89 -3.76 -5.49
N CYS A 121 14.89 -4.06 -6.31
CA CYS A 121 14.94 -3.90 -7.76
C CYS A 121 14.59 -2.46 -8.14
N GLU A 122 15.39 -1.87 -9.03
CA GLU A 122 15.09 -0.56 -9.62
C GLU A 122 13.87 -0.64 -10.56
N ALA A 123 13.12 0.46 -10.64
CA ALA A 123 11.96 0.57 -11.53
C ALA A 123 12.31 0.43 -13.02
N ASN A 124 13.54 0.78 -13.41
CA ASN A 124 14.02 0.68 -14.80
C ASN A 124 14.74 -0.65 -15.11
N ALA A 125 14.77 -1.62 -14.19
CA ALA A 125 15.43 -2.89 -14.43
C ALA A 125 14.74 -3.69 -15.54
N SER A 126 15.51 -4.41 -16.37
CA SER A 126 14.97 -5.20 -17.49
C SER A 126 13.94 -6.25 -17.07
N VAL A 127 14.09 -6.80 -15.86
CA VAL A 127 13.14 -7.75 -15.27
C VAL A 127 11.76 -7.11 -15.06
N VAL A 128 11.69 -5.84 -14.69
CA VAL A 128 10.45 -5.08 -14.49
C VAL A 128 9.73 -4.88 -15.81
N THR A 129 10.46 -4.49 -16.85
CA THR A 129 9.93 -4.37 -18.22
C THR A 129 9.39 -5.71 -18.73
N THR A 130 10.10 -6.80 -18.46
CA THR A 130 9.67 -8.15 -18.83
C THR A 130 8.38 -8.54 -18.13
N ILE A 131 8.27 -8.28 -16.83
CA ILE A 131 7.05 -8.56 -16.05
C ILE A 131 5.87 -7.75 -16.58
N LEU A 132 6.03 -6.44 -16.78
CA LEU A 132 4.96 -5.57 -17.30
C LEU A 132 4.46 -6.06 -18.66
N ARG A 133 5.37 -6.51 -19.54
CA ARG A 133 5.01 -7.10 -20.82
C ARG A 133 4.17 -8.37 -20.67
N GLN A 134 4.56 -9.28 -19.77
CA GLN A 134 3.78 -10.49 -19.50
C GLN A 134 2.39 -10.18 -18.91
N VAL A 135 2.30 -9.22 -17.99
CA VAL A 135 1.00 -8.75 -17.46
C VAL A 135 0.12 -8.21 -18.59
N HIS A 136 0.69 -7.42 -19.50
CA HIS A 136 -0.04 -6.90 -20.65
C HIS A 136 -0.55 -8.02 -21.56
N VAL A 137 0.32 -8.95 -21.96
CA VAL A 137 -0.04 -10.11 -22.81
C VAL A 137 -1.15 -10.94 -22.17
N LEU A 138 -1.00 -11.28 -20.89
CA LEU A 138 -1.99 -12.07 -20.15
C LEU A 138 -3.34 -11.38 -20.10
N ARG A 139 -3.38 -10.07 -19.83
CA ARG A 139 -4.63 -9.31 -19.76
C ARG A 139 -5.30 -9.15 -21.12
N SER A 140 -4.54 -8.96 -22.18
CA SER A 140 -5.05 -8.86 -23.55
C SER A 140 -5.67 -10.18 -24.02
N GLN A 141 -5.11 -11.33 -23.61
CA GLN A 141 -5.68 -12.65 -23.90
C GLN A 141 -6.97 -12.94 -23.13
N LEU A 142 -7.13 -12.36 -21.93
CA LEU A 142 -8.35 -12.48 -21.13
C LEU A 142 -9.49 -11.57 -21.60
N MET A 143 -9.27 -10.71 -22.62
CA MET A 143 -10.34 -9.92 -23.21
C MET A 143 -11.23 -10.79 -24.11
N PRO A 144 -12.58 -10.70 -24.00
CA PRO A 144 -13.45 -11.31 -24.98
C PRO A 144 -13.17 -10.69 -26.35
N GLN A 145 -12.72 -11.49 -27.31
CA GLN A 145 -12.63 -11.06 -28.71
C GLN A 145 -14.03 -10.69 -29.20
N PRO A 146 -14.23 -9.52 -29.85
CA PRO A 146 -15.52 -9.22 -30.45
C PRO A 146 -15.81 -10.27 -31.53
N LYS A 147 -16.83 -11.11 -31.30
CA LYS A 147 -17.32 -12.02 -32.33
C LYS A 147 -17.81 -11.17 -33.49
N LEU A 148 -17.19 -11.35 -34.66
CA LEU A 148 -17.58 -10.70 -35.89
C LEU A 148 -19.03 -11.09 -36.21
N GLY A 149 -19.98 -10.19 -35.99
CA GLY A 149 -21.38 -10.39 -36.39
C GLY A 149 -22.47 -9.85 -35.45
N ASP A 150 -22.17 -9.52 -34.19
CA ASP A 150 -23.23 -9.21 -33.22
C ASP A 150 -23.22 -7.75 -32.75
N ALA A 151 -23.70 -6.85 -33.61
CA ALA A 151 -23.78 -5.41 -33.35
C ALA A 151 -24.80 -5.00 -32.27
N ARG A 152 -25.43 -5.96 -31.56
CA ARG A 152 -26.51 -5.70 -30.59
C ARG A 152 -26.24 -6.08 -29.13
N MET A 153 -25.08 -6.64 -28.77
CA MET A 153 -24.69 -6.80 -27.35
C MET A 153 -23.60 -5.80 -26.94
N ARG A 154 -23.94 -4.52 -26.89
CA ARG A 154 -23.18 -3.56 -26.08
C ARG A 154 -23.75 -3.61 -24.67
N HIS A 155 -22.87 -3.78 -23.66
CA HIS A 155 -23.05 -3.55 -22.20
C HIS A 155 -22.90 -4.72 -21.22
N HIS A 156 -22.53 -5.94 -21.62
CA HIS A 156 -22.01 -6.91 -20.65
C HIS A 156 -20.49 -7.02 -20.79
N VAL A 157 -19.77 -6.16 -20.06
CA VAL A 157 -18.36 -6.39 -19.73
C VAL A 157 -18.34 -7.70 -18.93
N ILE A 158 -17.97 -8.81 -19.58
CA ILE A 158 -17.69 -10.05 -18.85
C ILE A 158 -16.44 -9.74 -18.02
N VAL A 159 -16.64 -9.39 -16.76
CA VAL A 159 -15.58 -9.29 -15.78
C VAL A 159 -15.07 -10.71 -15.58
N SER A 160 -13.98 -11.06 -16.26
CA SER A 160 -13.30 -12.34 -16.03
C SER A 160 -12.64 -12.28 -14.65
N ALA A 161 -13.39 -12.61 -13.61
CA ALA A 161 -12.82 -12.89 -12.30
C ALA A 161 -12.12 -14.25 -12.38
N PHE A 162 -10.89 -14.33 -11.88
CA PHE A 162 -10.19 -15.61 -11.79
C PHE A 162 -10.53 -16.35 -10.49
N ASP A 163 -10.45 -17.67 -10.55
CA ASP A 163 -10.50 -18.57 -9.41
C ASP A 163 -9.09 -19.00 -9.00
N TRP A 164 -8.94 -19.30 -7.71
CA TRP A 164 -7.66 -19.75 -7.16
C TRP A 164 -7.45 -21.24 -7.43
N PRO A 165 -6.20 -21.70 -7.62
CA PRO A 165 -5.91 -23.12 -7.79
C PRO A 165 -6.44 -23.96 -6.62
N HIS A 166 -7.00 -25.13 -6.91
CA HIS A 166 -7.57 -26.03 -5.90
C HIS A 166 -6.50 -26.70 -5.02
N ASP A 167 -5.29 -26.86 -5.55
CA ASP A 167 -4.10 -27.49 -4.97
C ASP A 167 -3.16 -26.50 -4.27
N LEU A 168 -3.62 -25.27 -4.03
CA LEU A 168 -2.78 -24.22 -3.46
C LEU A 168 -2.25 -24.59 -2.06
N GLU A 169 -3.07 -25.23 -1.22
CA GLU A 169 -2.67 -25.63 0.12
C GLU A 169 -1.62 -26.75 0.12
N ASP A 170 -1.63 -27.66 -0.87
CA ASP A 170 -0.61 -28.72 -0.98
C ASP A 170 0.79 -28.11 -1.17
N THR A 171 0.86 -27.06 -1.99
CA THR A 171 2.10 -26.29 -2.21
C THR A 171 2.54 -25.57 -0.92
N ILE A 172 1.59 -25.02 -0.17
CA ILE A 172 1.86 -24.24 1.04
C ILE A 172 2.38 -25.14 2.15
N CYS A 173 1.76 -26.31 2.37
CA CYS A 173 2.11 -27.23 3.44
C CYS A 173 3.40 -28.02 3.18
N SER A 174 3.90 -28.06 1.95
CA SER A 174 5.19 -28.70 1.65
C SER A 174 6.34 -27.99 2.37
N LEU A 175 7.30 -28.77 2.90
CA LEU A 175 8.56 -28.24 3.47
C LEU A 175 9.67 -28.10 2.41
N GLU A 176 9.41 -28.54 1.17
CA GLU A 176 10.38 -28.48 0.09
C GLU A 176 10.60 -27.05 -0.40
N THR A 177 11.81 -26.80 -0.90
CA THR A 177 12.16 -25.56 -1.60
C THR A 177 11.18 -25.31 -2.73
N LEU A 178 10.58 -24.12 -2.74
CA LEU A 178 9.61 -23.72 -3.76
C LEU A 178 10.30 -23.67 -5.13
N GLN A 179 9.91 -24.59 -6.01
CA GLN A 179 10.32 -24.55 -7.40
C GLN A 179 9.65 -23.37 -8.13
N PRO A 180 10.31 -22.76 -9.14
CA PRO A 180 9.71 -21.72 -9.96
C PRO A 180 8.41 -22.21 -10.60
N SER A 181 7.33 -21.45 -10.43
CA SER A 181 6.04 -21.74 -11.10
C SER A 181 5.23 -20.47 -11.31
N GLY A 182 4.20 -20.55 -12.16
CA GLY A 182 3.34 -19.41 -12.46
C GLY A 182 4.15 -18.21 -12.97
N ALA A 183 3.96 -17.05 -12.34
CA ALA A 183 4.66 -15.81 -12.70
C ALA A 183 6.18 -15.83 -12.43
N ASP A 184 6.70 -16.79 -11.67
CA ASP A 184 8.15 -16.95 -11.48
C ASP A 184 8.86 -17.24 -12.81
N ILE A 185 8.17 -17.92 -13.74
CA ILE A 185 8.70 -18.36 -15.03
C ILE A 185 8.95 -17.16 -15.96
N TRP A 186 8.22 -16.05 -15.75
CA TRP A 186 8.32 -14.84 -16.57
C TRP A 186 9.73 -14.25 -16.54
N THR A 187 10.44 -14.43 -15.43
CA THR A 187 11.75 -13.83 -15.20
C THR A 187 12.91 -14.80 -15.42
N LEU A 188 12.65 -16.03 -15.90
CA LEU A 188 13.70 -17.01 -16.15
C LEU A 188 14.43 -16.74 -17.48
N PRO A 189 15.76 -16.94 -17.58
CA PRO A 189 16.54 -16.62 -18.79
C PRO A 189 16.07 -17.29 -20.09
N SER A 190 15.46 -18.47 -19.98
CA SER A 190 14.96 -19.26 -21.11
C SER A 190 13.58 -18.84 -21.64
N SER A 191 12.87 -17.92 -20.96
CA SER A 191 11.57 -17.39 -21.43
C SER A 191 11.72 -16.32 -22.55
N ASN A 192 12.95 -15.90 -22.86
CA ASN A 192 13.29 -14.86 -23.85
C ASN A 192 12.93 -15.16 -25.32
N ARG A 193 12.25 -16.27 -25.64
CA ARG A 193 11.84 -16.59 -27.03
C ARG A 193 10.64 -15.79 -27.55
N LEU A 194 10.11 -14.86 -26.77
CA LEU A 194 9.01 -13.98 -27.16
C LEU A 194 9.48 -12.54 -27.42
N SER A 195 10.74 -12.29 -27.80
CA SER A 195 11.14 -11.01 -28.41
C SER A 195 10.46 -10.86 -29.77
N ASP A 196 9.58 -9.85 -29.93
CA ASP A 196 9.07 -9.28 -31.21
C ASP A 196 7.69 -8.60 -31.06
N LEU A 197 7.43 -7.89 -29.95
CA LEU A 197 6.34 -6.92 -29.87
C LEU A 197 6.82 -5.71 -29.06
N ASP A 198 6.91 -4.57 -29.74
CA ASP A 198 7.37 -3.29 -29.21
C ASP A 198 6.51 -2.83 -28.03
N VAL A 199 7.16 -2.48 -26.91
CA VAL A 199 6.56 -1.71 -25.83
C VAL A 199 7.04 -0.26 -26.02
N PRO A 200 6.15 0.70 -26.31
CA PRO A 200 6.48 2.11 -26.33
C PRO A 200 7.18 2.57 -25.06
N ALA A 201 8.29 3.28 -25.26
CA ALA A 201 9.24 3.68 -24.22
C ALA A 201 8.62 4.51 -23.07
N GLU A 202 7.43 5.07 -23.27
CA GLU A 202 6.72 5.90 -22.29
C GLU A 202 5.97 5.08 -21.21
N LEU A 203 5.58 3.83 -21.49
CA LEU A 203 5.10 2.91 -20.43
C LEU A 203 6.23 2.36 -19.57
N ALA A 204 7.46 2.43 -20.09
CA ALA A 204 8.69 2.07 -19.40
C ALA A 204 9.37 3.27 -18.75
N ASP A 205 8.79 4.48 -18.79
CA ASP A 205 9.33 5.63 -18.06
C ASP A 205 8.99 5.50 -16.56
N PRO A 206 9.98 5.14 -15.71
CA PRO A 206 9.75 4.94 -14.27
C PRO A 206 9.36 6.23 -13.54
N TYR A 207 9.53 7.40 -14.17
CA TYR A 207 9.27 8.72 -13.61
C TYR A 207 8.33 9.57 -14.49
N ALA A 208 7.50 8.96 -15.35
CA ALA A 208 6.59 9.69 -16.24
C ALA A 208 5.76 10.79 -15.53
N PHE A 209 5.48 10.61 -14.23
CA PHE A 209 4.75 11.58 -13.40
C PHE A 209 5.54 12.85 -13.03
N THR A 210 6.87 12.86 -13.15
CA THR A 210 7.70 14.04 -12.82
C THR A 210 7.89 14.99 -13.99
N ARG A 211 7.43 14.63 -15.20
CA ARG A 211 7.50 15.52 -16.35
C ARG A 211 6.22 16.36 -16.43
N SER A 212 6.37 17.68 -16.28
CA SER A 212 5.36 18.61 -16.77
C SER A 212 5.18 18.41 -18.29
N PRO A 213 3.95 18.53 -18.83
CA PRO A 213 3.71 18.28 -20.24
C PRO A 213 4.29 19.45 -21.06
N SER A 214 5.47 19.26 -21.62
CA SER A 214 6.00 20.14 -22.67
C SER A 214 6.22 19.36 -23.96
N VAL A 215 5.28 19.59 -24.88
CA VAL A 215 5.41 19.66 -26.35
C VAL A 215 5.88 18.40 -27.10
N GLN A 216 4.89 17.82 -27.80
CA GLN A 216 4.91 17.15 -29.11
C GLN A 216 5.91 16.01 -29.33
N ALA A 217 5.45 14.78 -29.10
CA ALA A 217 5.97 13.58 -29.77
C ALA A 217 4.88 12.99 -30.68
N SER A 218 5.32 12.54 -31.86
CA SER A 218 4.53 12.08 -32.99
C SER A 218 3.69 10.82 -32.73
N ALA A 219 2.58 10.71 -33.45
CA ALA A 219 1.61 9.61 -33.43
C ALA A 219 2.20 8.22 -33.76
N ALA A 220 2.80 7.56 -32.77
CA ALA A 220 2.73 6.12 -32.59
C ALA A 220 1.69 5.87 -31.49
N SER A 221 0.77 4.93 -31.69
CA SER A 221 -0.31 4.67 -30.72
C SER A 221 0.28 4.33 -29.35
N GLU A 222 0.19 5.26 -28.40
CA GLU A 222 0.57 5.01 -27.02
C GLU A 222 -0.17 3.77 -26.49
N PRO A 223 0.51 2.80 -25.85
CA PRO A 223 -0.17 1.66 -25.30
C PRO A 223 -0.89 2.12 -24.06
N THR A 224 -2.17 1.76 -23.99
CA THR A 224 -3.03 2.10 -22.87
C THR A 224 -2.37 1.74 -21.53
N PRO A 225 -2.26 2.71 -20.59
CA PRO A 225 -1.76 2.46 -19.24
C PRO A 225 -2.49 1.28 -18.59
N LEU A 226 -1.75 0.39 -17.92
CA LEU A 226 -2.37 -0.72 -17.18
C LEU A 226 -2.95 -0.20 -15.86
N ALA A 227 -4.20 -0.56 -15.55
CA ALA A 227 -4.81 -0.27 -14.25
C ALA A 227 -4.44 -1.31 -13.19
N CYS A 228 -4.30 -0.89 -11.93
CA CYS A 228 -4.33 -1.80 -10.79
C CYS A 228 -5.68 -2.53 -10.76
N ALA A 229 -5.63 -3.85 -10.58
CA ALA A 229 -6.80 -4.68 -10.39
C ALA A 229 -7.51 -4.38 -9.07
N SER A 230 -8.83 -4.60 -9.04
CA SER A 230 -9.64 -4.57 -7.82
C SER A 230 -10.21 -5.97 -7.59
N GLY A 231 -10.09 -6.49 -6.37
CA GLY A 231 -10.54 -7.85 -6.06
C GLY A 231 -9.86 -8.93 -6.92
N ASN A 232 -10.63 -9.88 -7.47
CA ASN A 232 -10.15 -10.84 -8.47
C ASN A 232 -10.35 -10.38 -9.92
N ASN A 233 -10.71 -9.11 -10.16
CA ASN A 233 -10.97 -8.59 -11.50
C ASN A 233 -9.65 -8.30 -12.23
N VAL A 234 -9.44 -8.95 -13.38
CA VAL A 234 -8.22 -8.79 -14.20
C VAL A 234 -8.46 -7.94 -15.46
N SER A 235 -9.46 -7.04 -15.43
CA SER A 235 -9.82 -6.26 -16.62
C SER A 235 -8.63 -5.51 -17.21
N ALA A 236 -8.47 -5.65 -18.51
CA ALA A 236 -7.47 -4.94 -19.32
C ALA A 236 -7.84 -3.47 -19.57
N THR A 237 -9.11 -3.09 -19.36
CA THR A 237 -9.58 -1.74 -19.69
C THR A 237 -9.29 -0.75 -18.56
N SER A 238 -8.40 0.19 -18.82
CA SER A 238 -8.27 1.39 -17.99
C SER A 238 -9.42 2.35 -18.31
N PRO A 239 -10.31 2.66 -17.34
CA PRO A 239 -11.33 3.67 -17.57
C PRO A 239 -10.68 5.02 -17.89
N PRO A 240 -11.30 5.85 -18.75
CA PRO A 240 -10.82 7.21 -18.99
C PRO A 240 -10.76 7.96 -17.64
N ASN A 241 -9.67 8.70 -17.39
CA ASN A 241 -9.40 9.44 -16.15
C ASN A 241 -9.16 8.57 -14.90
N LEU A 242 -8.31 7.56 -15.03
CA LEU A 242 -7.84 6.79 -13.87
C LEU A 242 -6.97 7.69 -12.96
N PRO A 243 -7.21 7.74 -11.64
CA PRO A 243 -6.37 8.54 -10.75
C PRO A 243 -4.95 7.95 -10.65
N PRO A 244 -3.91 8.76 -10.37
CA PRO A 244 -2.51 8.33 -10.40
C PRO A 244 -2.23 7.05 -9.61
N TYR A 245 -2.78 6.93 -8.40
CA TYR A 245 -2.59 5.77 -7.52
C TYR A 245 -3.22 4.47 -8.04
N ARG A 246 -4.10 4.52 -9.05
CA ARG A 246 -4.68 3.33 -9.70
C ARG A 246 -3.93 2.88 -10.95
N HIS A 247 -2.89 3.57 -11.40
CA HIS A 247 -2.03 3.09 -12.48
C HIS A 247 -1.05 2.03 -11.96
N LEU A 248 -0.91 0.92 -12.69
CA LEU A 248 0.13 -0.07 -12.46
C LEU A 248 1.43 0.43 -13.11
N THR A 249 2.31 1.02 -12.30
CA THR A 249 3.58 1.61 -12.75
C THR A 249 4.74 0.64 -12.61
N ALA A 250 5.83 0.89 -13.35
CA ALA A 250 7.08 0.15 -13.21
C ALA A 250 7.60 0.14 -11.76
N ALA A 251 7.51 1.26 -11.05
CA ALA A 251 7.91 1.36 -9.65
C ALA A 251 7.08 0.46 -8.71
N LYS A 252 5.76 0.31 -8.95
CA LYS A 252 4.92 -0.64 -8.20
C LYS A 252 5.29 -2.09 -8.49
N VAL A 253 5.60 -2.41 -9.74
CA VAL A 253 6.06 -3.74 -10.14
C VAL A 253 7.43 -4.07 -9.55
N ALA A 254 8.35 -3.10 -9.53
CA ALA A 254 9.66 -3.24 -8.92
C ALA A 254 9.59 -3.42 -7.39
N CYS A 255 8.73 -2.63 -6.73
CA CYS A 255 8.41 -2.80 -5.31
C CYS A 255 7.85 -4.21 -5.05
N TRP A 256 6.83 -4.64 -5.81
CA TRP A 256 6.31 -6.01 -5.71
C TRP A 256 7.39 -7.06 -5.88
N TYR A 257 8.21 -6.95 -6.93
CA TYR A 257 9.27 -7.90 -7.21
C TYR A 257 10.27 -7.99 -6.05
N SER A 258 10.67 -6.84 -5.49
CA SER A 258 11.59 -6.76 -4.35
C SER A 258 11.04 -7.48 -3.12
N HIS A 259 9.79 -7.21 -2.73
CA HIS A 259 9.13 -7.92 -1.63
C HIS A 259 8.97 -9.41 -1.95
N LEU A 260 8.60 -9.78 -3.18
CA LEU A 260 8.43 -11.18 -3.57
C LEU A 260 9.73 -11.98 -3.40
N GLN A 261 10.88 -11.41 -3.75
CA GLN A 261 12.19 -12.06 -3.56
C GLN A 261 12.51 -12.25 -2.07
N THR A 262 12.29 -11.22 -1.24
CA THR A 262 12.49 -11.33 0.22
C THR A 262 11.55 -12.34 0.85
N ILE A 263 10.28 -12.36 0.46
CA ILE A 263 9.30 -13.32 0.98
C ILE A 263 9.66 -14.75 0.51
N ARG A 264 10.20 -14.91 -0.70
CA ARG A 264 10.67 -16.22 -1.18
C ARG A 264 11.85 -16.72 -0.35
N GLU A 265 12.78 -15.85 0.00
CA GLU A 265 13.89 -16.16 0.90
C GLU A 265 13.37 -16.68 2.26
N ILE A 266 12.36 -16.03 2.83
CA ILE A 266 11.71 -16.48 4.08
C ILE A 266 11.02 -17.83 3.89
N ALA A 267 10.28 -18.00 2.80
CA ALA A 267 9.50 -19.20 2.51
C ALA A 267 10.40 -20.46 2.33
N ASN A 268 11.60 -20.27 1.80
CA ASN A 268 12.58 -21.33 1.56
C ASN A 268 13.58 -21.52 2.71
N GLY A 269 13.80 -20.50 3.53
CA GLY A 269 14.68 -20.57 4.70
C GLY A 269 14.10 -21.36 5.86
N GLU A 270 14.82 -21.39 6.98
CA GLU A 270 14.46 -22.16 8.19
C GLU A 270 13.89 -21.29 9.33
N ASN A 271 13.83 -19.97 9.11
CA ASN A 271 13.43 -18.99 10.11
C ASN A 271 11.90 -18.96 10.28
N GLU A 272 11.41 -19.30 11.46
CA GLU A 272 9.96 -19.44 11.74
C GLU A 272 9.23 -18.11 11.95
N ALA A 273 9.94 -17.04 12.30
CA ALA A 273 9.40 -15.69 12.47
C ALA A 273 10.41 -14.64 11.99
N VAL A 274 10.10 -13.94 10.91
CA VAL A 274 11.00 -13.00 10.25
C VAL A 274 10.38 -11.63 10.17
N LEU A 275 11.12 -10.60 10.59
CA LEU A 275 10.75 -9.20 10.43
C LEU A 275 11.30 -8.66 9.10
N VAL A 276 10.46 -7.98 8.34
CA VAL A 276 10.82 -7.26 7.11
C VAL A 276 10.54 -5.78 7.31
N LEU A 277 11.53 -4.96 7.00
CA LEU A 277 11.47 -3.50 7.04
C LEU A 277 11.79 -2.93 5.66
N GLU A 278 11.19 -1.80 5.31
CA GLU A 278 11.69 -0.91 4.25
C GLU A 278 12.75 0.05 4.84
N ASP A 279 13.46 0.78 3.97
CA ASP A 279 14.63 1.60 4.34
C ASP A 279 14.31 3.01 4.81
N ASP A 280 13.04 3.37 4.89
CA ASP A 280 12.56 4.70 5.26
C ASP A 280 11.71 4.68 6.54
N VAL A 281 12.05 3.82 7.51
CA VAL A 281 11.30 3.68 8.78
C VAL A 281 11.94 4.40 9.96
N ASP A 282 11.12 4.69 10.98
CA ASP A 282 11.54 4.93 12.37
C ASP A 282 10.87 3.89 13.26
N ILE A 283 11.49 3.58 14.40
CA ILE A 283 11.13 2.46 15.27
C ILE A 283 11.09 2.94 16.74
N GLU A 284 10.14 2.43 17.53
CA GLU A 284 10.10 2.70 18.98
C GLU A 284 11.37 2.21 19.69
N TRP A 285 11.90 3.00 20.62
CA TRP A 285 13.03 2.58 21.48
C TRP A 285 12.77 1.26 22.23
N ASP A 286 11.53 1.04 22.67
CA ASP A 286 11.12 -0.14 23.44
C ASP A 286 10.52 -1.26 22.57
N VAL A 287 10.73 -1.23 21.25
CA VAL A 287 10.16 -2.20 20.30
C VAL A 287 10.38 -3.66 20.74
N LYS A 288 11.57 -3.99 21.27
CA LYS A 288 11.87 -5.35 21.75
C LYS A 288 10.93 -5.80 22.86
N LYS A 289 10.69 -4.94 23.86
CA LYS A 289 9.80 -5.24 24.99
C LYS A 289 8.35 -5.36 24.52
N ARG A 290 7.92 -4.51 23.59
CA ARG A 290 6.57 -4.56 23.02
C ARG A 290 6.32 -5.85 22.27
N LEU A 291 7.24 -6.23 21.37
CA LEU A 291 7.10 -7.45 20.57
C LEU A 291 7.12 -8.70 21.46
N GLN A 292 8.03 -8.78 22.44
CA GLN A 292 8.05 -9.89 23.40
C GLN A 292 6.72 -10.03 24.16
N ALA A 293 6.10 -8.91 24.55
CA ALA A 293 4.87 -8.93 25.33
C ALA A 293 3.61 -9.14 24.48
N LEU A 294 3.58 -8.69 23.21
CA LEU A 294 2.42 -8.81 22.32
C LEU A 294 2.37 -10.16 21.59
N LEU A 295 3.49 -10.61 21.03
CA LEU A 295 3.51 -11.73 20.09
C LEU A 295 3.20 -13.08 20.74
N VAL A 296 3.33 -13.19 22.07
CA VAL A 296 2.88 -14.38 22.83
C VAL A 296 1.37 -14.63 22.75
N ALA A 297 0.58 -13.64 22.31
CA ALA A 297 -0.86 -13.79 22.10
C ALA A 297 -1.22 -14.27 20.69
N LEU A 298 -0.24 -14.39 19.78
CA LEU A 298 -0.51 -14.87 18.43
C LEU A 298 -1.01 -16.33 18.47
N PRO A 299 -2.00 -16.68 17.64
CA PRO A 299 -2.43 -18.06 17.50
C PRO A 299 -1.36 -18.87 16.76
N ASN A 300 -1.34 -20.19 16.96
CA ASN A 300 -0.36 -21.06 16.33
C ASN A 300 -0.40 -21.06 14.80
N ASP A 301 -1.44 -20.56 14.15
CA ASP A 301 -1.62 -20.55 12.69
C ASP A 301 -1.51 -19.14 12.07
N TRP A 302 -0.85 -18.19 12.75
CA TRP A 302 -0.63 -16.85 12.23
C TRP A 302 0.25 -16.85 10.96
N ASP A 303 -0.08 -15.98 10.00
CA ASP A 303 0.68 -15.79 8.75
C ASP A 303 1.51 -14.51 8.76
N MET A 304 0.91 -13.39 9.20
CA MET A 304 1.50 -12.06 9.07
C MET A 304 1.15 -11.15 10.26
N VAL A 305 2.06 -10.25 10.63
CA VAL A 305 1.82 -9.19 11.61
C VAL A 305 2.36 -7.85 11.08
N TYR A 306 1.53 -6.82 11.01
CA TYR A 306 2.00 -5.46 10.72
C TYR A 306 2.47 -4.77 12.00
N LEU A 307 3.69 -4.25 11.98
CA LEU A 307 4.24 -3.42 13.07
C LEU A 307 3.90 -1.95 12.88
N GLY A 308 3.61 -1.58 11.63
CA GLY A 308 2.87 -0.38 11.27
C GLY A 308 2.25 -0.58 9.89
N HIS A 309 1.21 0.20 9.61
CA HIS A 309 0.46 0.14 8.36
C HIS A 309 -0.17 1.50 8.07
N CYS A 310 -0.89 1.61 6.97
CA CYS A 310 -1.64 2.78 6.61
C CYS A 310 -3.05 2.40 6.14
N TRP A 311 -3.94 3.41 6.06
CA TRP A 311 -5.23 3.31 5.36
C TRP A 311 -6.19 2.25 5.92
N SER A 312 -6.05 1.90 7.19
CA SER A 312 -7.02 1.13 7.96
C SER A 312 -6.94 1.50 9.45
N ASP A 313 -7.99 1.16 10.19
CA ASP A 313 -8.07 1.34 11.63
C ASP A 313 -8.42 -0.02 12.26
N GLU A 314 -7.38 -0.78 12.57
CA GLU A 314 -7.52 -2.14 13.11
C GLU A 314 -7.90 -2.14 14.60
N SER A 315 -7.84 -0.99 15.28
CA SER A 315 -8.27 -0.85 16.68
C SER A 315 -9.77 -1.12 16.89
N ARG A 316 -10.55 -1.09 15.81
CA ARG A 316 -11.98 -1.42 15.78
C ARG A 316 -12.26 -2.89 16.09
N PHE A 317 -11.29 -3.76 15.89
CA PHE A 317 -11.39 -5.17 16.26
C PHE A 317 -10.90 -5.37 17.69
N PRO A 318 -11.52 -6.23 18.52
CA PRO A 318 -11.02 -6.49 19.86
C PRO A 318 -9.57 -7.01 19.84
N PRO A 319 -8.67 -6.46 20.66
CA PRO A 319 -7.29 -6.92 20.71
C PRO A 319 -7.19 -8.32 21.31
N LEU A 320 -6.30 -9.14 20.76
CA LEU A 320 -5.89 -10.42 21.35
C LEU A 320 -5.14 -10.18 22.67
N ARG A 321 -4.39 -9.08 22.74
CA ARG A 321 -3.66 -8.65 23.92
C ARG A 321 -3.38 -7.15 23.85
N ASN A 322 -3.47 -6.50 25.01
CA ASN A 322 -3.00 -5.14 25.22
C ASN A 322 -1.83 -5.15 26.19
N ILE A 323 -0.91 -4.23 25.99
CA ILE A 323 0.18 -3.95 26.92
C ILE A 323 0.21 -2.47 27.25
N SER A 324 0.67 -2.18 28.46
CA SER A 324 0.95 -0.83 28.93
C SER A 324 2.37 -0.81 29.44
N LEU A 325 3.21 0.08 28.91
CA LEU A 325 4.60 0.24 29.35
C LEU A 325 4.81 1.66 29.86
N ARG A 326 5.66 1.83 30.88
CA ARG A 326 6.08 3.15 31.36
C ARG A 326 7.42 3.49 30.73
N LEU A 327 7.47 4.62 30.03
CA LEU A 327 8.71 5.17 29.48
C LEU A 327 9.56 5.83 30.57
N PRO A 328 10.88 6.00 30.34
CA PRO A 328 11.75 6.76 31.24
C PRO A 328 11.27 8.20 31.47
N SER A 329 10.58 8.80 30.49
CA SER A 329 9.96 10.12 30.59
C SER A 329 8.76 10.18 31.56
N GLY A 330 8.34 9.05 32.14
CA GLY A 330 7.16 8.94 32.99
C GLY A 330 5.84 8.78 32.21
N ARG A 331 5.86 8.96 30.88
CA ARG A 331 4.69 8.71 30.03
C ARG A 331 4.36 7.22 29.98
N THR A 332 3.07 6.90 29.99
CA THR A 332 2.60 5.53 29.77
C THR A 332 2.20 5.36 28.31
N THR A 333 2.70 4.30 27.69
CA THR A 333 2.39 3.93 26.31
C THR A 333 1.48 2.72 26.30
N LEU A 334 0.65 2.63 25.27
CA LEU A 334 -0.27 1.54 25.05
C LEU A 334 0.00 0.95 23.67
N SER A 335 -0.11 -0.36 23.56
CA SER A 335 -0.14 -1.06 22.28
C SER A 335 -1.03 -2.29 22.41
N GLY A 336 -1.83 -2.54 21.40
CA GLY A 336 -2.67 -3.72 21.26
C GLY A 336 -2.29 -4.52 20.03
N LEU A 337 -2.44 -5.84 20.10
CA LEU A 337 -2.37 -6.74 18.95
C LEU A 337 -3.78 -7.05 18.49
N HIS A 338 -4.16 -6.56 17.32
CA HIS A 338 -5.50 -6.68 16.76
C HIS A 338 -5.52 -7.61 15.55
N PRO A 339 -6.63 -8.33 15.29
CA PRO A 339 -6.86 -8.91 13.97
C PRO A 339 -6.76 -7.83 12.89
N ALA A 340 -6.12 -8.14 11.77
CA ALA A 340 -6.04 -7.22 10.64
C ALA A 340 -7.16 -7.51 9.63
N SER A 341 -7.79 -6.47 9.11
CA SER A 341 -8.81 -6.54 8.07
C SER A 341 -8.27 -6.09 6.72
N SER A 342 -7.63 -4.91 6.64
CA SER A 342 -7.14 -4.39 5.36
C SER A 342 -6.01 -3.37 5.46
N PRO A 343 -4.94 -3.66 6.23
CA PRO A 343 -3.78 -2.79 6.31
C PRO A 343 -3.09 -2.65 4.95
N LYS A 344 -2.65 -1.44 4.64
CA LYS A 344 -1.78 -1.12 3.48
C LYS A 344 -0.43 -0.60 3.98
N CYS A 345 0.43 -0.22 3.04
CA CYS A 345 1.86 0.01 3.27
C CYS A 345 2.58 -1.30 3.66
N THR A 346 3.86 -1.42 3.30
CA THR A 346 4.70 -2.60 3.56
C THR A 346 5.97 -2.26 4.31
N HIS A 347 6.01 -1.08 4.93
CA HIS A 347 7.20 -0.53 5.57
C HIS A 347 7.69 -1.35 6.75
N ALA A 348 6.80 -2.06 7.46
CA ALA A 348 7.19 -2.95 8.56
C ALA A 348 6.18 -4.07 8.82
N TYR A 349 6.58 -5.31 8.54
CA TYR A 349 5.75 -6.49 8.80
C TYR A 349 6.59 -7.71 9.18
N MET A 350 6.00 -8.60 9.97
CA MET A 350 6.53 -9.93 10.27
C MET A 350 5.79 -11.00 9.49
N LEU A 351 6.50 -12.05 9.10
CA LEU A 351 5.95 -13.26 8.50
C LEU A 351 6.35 -14.48 9.30
N SER A 352 5.41 -15.43 9.42
CA SER A 352 5.77 -16.80 9.72
C SER A 352 6.29 -17.46 8.46
N ARG A 353 7.09 -18.53 8.60
CA ARG A 353 7.56 -19.29 7.42
C ARG A 353 6.40 -19.78 6.55
N ILE A 354 5.36 -20.34 7.17
CA ILE A 354 4.17 -20.81 6.45
C ILE A 354 3.38 -19.65 5.84
N GLY A 355 3.31 -18.50 6.51
CA GLY A 355 2.71 -17.28 5.97
C GLY A 355 3.44 -16.79 4.72
N ALA A 356 4.77 -16.84 4.72
CA ALA A 356 5.57 -16.52 3.53
C ALA A 356 5.28 -17.48 2.37
N ARG A 357 5.21 -18.80 2.62
CA ARG A 357 4.82 -19.79 1.59
C ARG A 357 3.42 -19.53 1.04
N ARG A 358 2.45 -19.24 1.91
CA ARG A 358 1.08 -18.87 1.54
C ARG A 358 1.06 -17.62 0.67
N ILE A 359 1.79 -16.59 1.05
CA ILE A 359 1.91 -15.36 0.26
C ILE A 359 2.52 -15.67 -1.12
N ILE A 360 3.65 -16.38 -1.22
CA ILE A 360 4.26 -16.71 -2.51
C ILE A 360 3.30 -17.47 -3.42
N ALA A 361 2.62 -18.49 -2.89
CA ALA A 361 1.68 -19.30 -3.66
C ALA A 361 0.59 -18.43 -4.31
N HIS A 362 0.08 -17.43 -3.61
CA HIS A 362 -0.89 -16.47 -4.14
C HIS A 362 -0.26 -15.43 -5.07
N LEU A 363 0.85 -14.81 -4.68
CA LEU A 363 1.48 -13.72 -5.43
C LEU A 363 2.07 -14.15 -6.77
N ARG A 364 2.35 -15.45 -6.96
CA ARG A 364 2.82 -16.01 -8.23
C ARG A 364 1.71 -16.56 -9.13
N HIS A 365 0.45 -16.56 -8.67
CA HIS A 365 -0.67 -17.00 -9.48
C HIS A 365 -0.88 -16.03 -10.66
N PRO A 366 -0.75 -16.45 -11.94
CA PRO A 366 -0.58 -15.52 -13.06
C PRO A 366 -1.67 -14.42 -13.21
N PRO A 367 -2.98 -14.70 -13.03
CA PRO A 367 -4.01 -13.66 -13.04
C PRO A 367 -3.91 -12.63 -11.91
N PHE A 368 -3.29 -12.98 -10.78
CA PHE A 368 -3.12 -12.12 -9.61
C PHE A 368 -1.76 -11.41 -9.58
N ALA A 369 -0.72 -12.09 -10.05
CA ALA A 369 0.67 -11.66 -9.99
C ALA A 369 0.84 -10.29 -10.66
N TYR A 370 1.48 -9.35 -9.94
CA TYR A 370 1.75 -7.99 -10.42
C TYR A 370 0.52 -7.24 -10.92
N SER A 371 -0.68 -7.64 -10.50
CA SER A 371 -1.92 -7.04 -10.99
C SER A 371 -2.21 -5.67 -10.38
N ARG A 372 -1.53 -5.32 -9.27
CA ARG A 372 -1.71 -4.11 -8.46
C ARG A 372 -0.43 -3.84 -7.64
N ALA A 373 -0.45 -2.84 -6.76
CA ALA A 373 0.63 -2.64 -5.79
C ALA A 373 0.67 -3.77 -4.74
N ILE A 374 1.85 -4.10 -4.20
CA ILE A 374 2.02 -5.25 -3.29
C ILE A 374 1.19 -5.11 -2.01
N ASP A 375 1.11 -3.91 -1.43
CA ASP A 375 0.30 -3.61 -0.26
C ASP A 375 -1.19 -3.87 -0.51
N GLN A 376 -1.71 -3.49 -1.69
CA GLN A 376 -3.08 -3.75 -2.11
C GLN A 376 -3.35 -5.24 -2.33
N ALA A 377 -2.35 -5.99 -2.80
CA ALA A 377 -2.46 -7.44 -2.93
C ALA A 377 -2.53 -8.13 -1.56
N LEU A 378 -1.65 -7.78 -0.63
CA LEU A 378 -1.68 -8.32 0.73
C LEU A 378 -2.99 -7.97 1.44
N ALA A 379 -3.44 -6.71 1.36
CA ALA A 379 -4.74 -6.29 1.90
C ALA A 379 -5.90 -7.12 1.32
N TRP A 380 -5.89 -7.40 0.01
CA TRP A 380 -6.92 -8.24 -0.62
C TRP A 380 -6.86 -9.69 -0.13
N LEU A 381 -5.67 -10.27 0.03
CA LEU A 381 -5.53 -11.63 0.56
C LEU A 381 -6.02 -11.73 2.01
N ILE A 382 -5.82 -10.70 2.83
CA ILE A 382 -6.37 -10.63 4.19
C ILE A 382 -7.91 -10.54 4.15
N GLN A 383 -8.46 -9.56 3.42
CA GLN A 383 -9.91 -9.35 3.30
C GLN A 383 -10.66 -10.57 2.75
N SER A 384 -10.04 -11.30 1.81
CA SER A 384 -10.62 -12.51 1.21
C SER A 384 -10.45 -13.76 2.08
N GLY A 385 -9.89 -13.64 3.29
CA GLY A 385 -9.73 -14.73 4.25
C GLY A 385 -8.61 -15.71 3.88
N ARG A 386 -7.65 -15.27 3.06
CA ARG A 386 -6.52 -16.07 2.57
C ARG A 386 -5.25 -15.87 3.36
N LEU A 387 -5.18 -14.85 4.22
CA LEU A 387 -4.08 -14.65 5.16
C LEU A 387 -4.64 -14.38 6.54
N ARG A 388 -4.11 -15.08 7.54
CA ARG A 388 -4.37 -14.78 8.95
C ARG A 388 -3.40 -13.72 9.43
N ALA A 389 -3.81 -12.46 9.30
CA ALA A 389 -2.98 -11.31 9.62
C ALA A 389 -3.42 -10.59 10.90
N PHE A 390 -2.46 -9.93 11.55
CA PHE A 390 -2.64 -9.10 12.72
C PHE A 390 -1.94 -7.75 12.54
N SER A 391 -2.31 -6.76 13.34
CA SER A 391 -1.69 -5.44 13.33
C SER A 391 -1.47 -4.96 14.76
N ILE A 392 -0.32 -4.33 15.00
CA ILE A 392 -0.05 -3.62 16.26
C ILE A 392 -0.59 -2.20 16.14
N VAL A 393 -1.45 -1.80 17.08
CA VAL A 393 -2.05 -0.46 17.14
C VAL A 393 -2.00 0.09 18.57
N PRO A 394 -1.52 1.32 18.80
CA PRO A 394 -0.75 2.18 17.90
C PRO A 394 0.51 1.50 17.33
N PRO A 395 1.00 1.91 16.15
CA PRO A 395 2.13 1.25 15.50
C PRO A 395 3.42 1.43 16.30
N VAL A 396 4.33 0.49 16.14
CA VAL A 396 5.66 0.50 16.77
C VAL A 396 6.78 0.78 15.76
N VAL A 397 6.41 0.86 14.48
CA VAL A 397 7.28 1.26 13.37
C VAL A 397 6.46 2.14 12.41
N VAL A 398 6.98 3.30 12.03
CA VAL A 398 6.31 4.23 11.10
C VAL A 398 7.20 4.54 9.91
N GLN A 399 6.58 4.85 8.78
CA GLN A 399 7.29 5.36 7.61
C GLN A 399 7.66 6.84 7.80
N ARG A 400 8.94 7.16 7.67
CA ARG A 400 9.49 8.52 7.68
C ARG A 400 9.30 9.17 6.33
N LYS A 401 8.40 10.15 6.28
CA LYS A 401 8.03 10.85 5.04
C LYS A 401 8.80 12.14 4.87
N ILE A 402 10.12 12.02 4.94
CA ILE A 402 11.09 13.13 4.92
C ILE A 402 11.82 13.28 3.59
N ALA A 403 11.68 12.32 2.68
CA ALA A 403 12.31 12.30 1.37
C ALA A 403 11.33 11.82 0.29
N VAL A 404 11.67 12.09 -0.98
CA VAL A 404 10.87 11.67 -2.13
C VAL A 404 10.79 10.14 -2.17
N SER A 405 9.59 9.62 -2.43
CA SER A 405 9.32 8.20 -2.59
C SER A 405 9.79 7.69 -3.95
N ASP A 406 10.38 6.50 -3.95
CA ASP A 406 10.81 5.81 -5.19
C ASP A 406 9.64 5.04 -5.86
N VAL A 407 8.45 4.99 -5.21
CA VAL A 407 7.28 4.22 -5.68
C VAL A 407 6.12 5.11 -6.13
N MET A 408 5.91 6.23 -5.45
CA MET A 408 4.85 7.18 -5.76
C MET A 408 5.38 8.62 -5.82
N PRO A 409 4.71 9.54 -6.53
CA PRO A 409 5.11 10.94 -6.57
C PRO A 409 5.13 11.59 -5.18
N GLY A 410 6.08 12.51 -4.96
CA GLY A 410 6.19 13.28 -3.73
C GLY A 410 6.68 12.46 -2.53
N LEU A 411 6.19 12.80 -1.33
CA LEU A 411 6.58 12.15 -0.06
C LEU A 411 5.79 10.86 0.24
N GLY A 412 5.19 10.25 -0.80
CA GLY A 412 4.33 9.08 -0.65
C GLY A 412 2.93 9.39 -0.09
N SER A 413 2.32 8.40 0.57
CA SER A 413 0.95 8.49 1.13
C SER A 413 0.78 9.67 2.09
N ALA A 414 -0.39 10.29 2.13
CA ALA A 414 -0.74 11.36 3.08
C ALA A 414 -0.96 10.87 4.53
N TRP A 415 -1.23 9.59 4.74
CA TRP A 415 -1.39 8.99 6.08
C TRP A 415 -0.17 9.28 6.97
N ARG A 416 -0.35 9.60 8.25
CA ARG A 416 0.74 9.80 9.21
C ARG A 416 0.34 9.12 10.50
N ASP A 417 1.23 8.29 11.01
CA ASP A 417 1.18 7.79 12.37
C ASP A 417 2.39 8.32 13.13
N GLU A 418 2.28 8.33 14.45
CA GLU A 418 3.32 8.80 15.34
C GLU A 418 3.79 7.66 16.24
N LEU A 419 5.07 7.70 16.57
CA LEU A 419 5.66 6.88 17.63
C LEU A 419 5.61 7.64 18.94
N TYR A 420 5.48 6.91 20.04
CA TYR A 420 5.58 7.49 21.38
C TYR A 420 6.99 7.99 21.68
N ASP A 421 8.01 7.22 21.30
CA ASP A 421 9.43 7.49 21.54
C ASP A 421 10.27 6.85 20.42
N GLY A 422 10.17 7.42 19.22
CA GLY A 422 10.92 6.97 18.04
C GLY A 422 12.41 7.28 18.14
N VAL A 423 13.27 6.36 17.68
CA VAL A 423 14.73 6.49 17.77
C VAL A 423 15.26 7.70 17.00
N LEU A 424 14.73 7.94 15.79
CA LEU A 424 15.20 9.02 14.93
C LEU A 424 14.44 10.34 15.15
N GLY A 425 13.43 10.35 16.02
CA GLY A 425 12.61 11.52 16.39
C GLY A 425 11.63 11.97 15.30
N GLY A 426 10.62 12.75 15.71
CA GLY A 426 9.71 13.49 14.82
C GLY A 426 10.46 14.45 13.88
N PRO A 427 9.81 14.99 12.83
CA PRO A 427 10.49 15.51 11.64
C PRO A 427 11.60 16.49 12.01
N MET A 428 12.82 16.23 11.51
CA MET A 428 13.87 17.25 11.51
C MET A 428 13.28 18.54 10.98
N GLU A 429 13.22 19.58 11.81
CA GLU A 429 13.23 20.94 11.30
C GLU A 429 14.44 21.01 10.37
N LEU A 430 14.18 21.09 9.07
CA LEU A 430 15.20 21.45 8.10
C LEU A 430 15.84 22.75 8.64
N PRO A 431 17.18 22.85 8.73
CA PRO A 431 17.80 24.09 9.12
C PRO A 431 17.28 25.16 8.17
N SER A 432 16.66 26.21 8.73
CA SER A 432 16.32 27.41 7.98
C SER A 432 17.60 27.86 7.26
N VAL A 433 17.59 27.77 5.93
CA VAL A 433 18.63 28.37 5.11
C VAL A 433 18.55 29.87 5.39
N GLN A 434 19.53 30.38 6.14
CA GLN A 434 19.83 31.81 6.20
C GLN A 434 20.67 32.21 4.99
#